data_AF-A0A945INZ6-F1
#
_entry.id   AF-A0A945INZ6-F1
#
_cell.length_a   1.000
_cell.length_b   1.000
_cell.length_c   1.000
_cell.angle_alpha   90.00
_cell.angle_beta   90.00
_cell.angle_gamma   90.00
#
_symmetry.space_group_name_H-M   'P 1'
#
loop_
_entity.id
_entity.type
_entity.pdbx_description
1 polymer ?
#
loop_
_entity_poly.entity_id
_entity_poly.type
_entity_poly.pdbx_seq_one_letter_code
_entity_poly.pdbx_strand_id
1 'polypeptide(L)'
;MHRKAMKFAVLIAAGSLALAGCSSDDSATDTAEETTAAAEETADAEETATDTADCVPAHAGLATVDAGFLTVAAYEYPPFASIDGESITGAEGEILNAIAALECLDVKVQPGSGAAMIPAIESGRADTTMGSWYRTAERAKIVLLSEPVIIDQLTLISVDGVDTIEGLVGKKVGSTLGFLWNEDLENVVGDDLSLYET
;
A
#
# COMPACT_ATOMS: atom_id res chain seq x y z
N MET A 1 19.03 32.60 -19.35
CA MET A 1 18.95 34.01 -18.89
C MET A 1 17.59 34.58 -19.28
N HIS A 2 17.07 35.47 -18.44
CA HIS A 2 15.80 36.23 -18.56
C HIS A 2 14.53 35.65 -17.95
N ARG A 3 14.42 36.01 -16.66
CA ARG A 3 13.24 36.10 -15.78
C ARG A 3 12.08 36.84 -16.43
N LYS A 4 10.84 36.40 -16.15
CA LYS A 4 9.72 37.32 -15.88
C LYS A 4 8.84 36.73 -14.77
N ALA A 5 8.93 37.38 -13.61
CA ALA A 5 7.98 37.23 -12.51
C ALA A 5 6.76 38.10 -12.81
N MET A 6 5.55 37.58 -12.60
CA MET A 6 4.32 38.38 -12.59
C MET A 6 3.61 38.14 -11.26
N LYS A 7 3.52 39.23 -10.49
CA LYS A 7 2.96 39.32 -9.14
C LYS A 7 1.44 39.38 -9.24
N PHE A 8 0.73 38.51 -8.54
CA PHE A 8 -0.70 38.69 -8.27
C PHE A 8 -0.87 39.11 -6.81
N ALA A 9 -1.39 40.32 -6.61
CA ALA A 9 -1.78 40.86 -5.33
C ALA A 9 -3.26 40.52 -5.10
N VAL A 10 -3.60 39.94 -3.95
CA VAL A 10 -4.99 39.81 -3.48
C VAL A 10 -5.07 40.50 -2.13
N LEU A 11 -6.04 41.43 -2.05
CA LEU A 11 -6.28 42.33 -0.94
C LEU A 11 -6.86 41.59 0.28
N ILE A 12 -6.33 41.94 1.45
CA ILE A 12 -6.87 41.62 2.79
C ILE A 12 -7.93 42.67 3.13
N ALA A 13 -9.15 42.23 3.46
CA ALA A 13 -10.16 43.07 4.10
C ALA A 13 -10.35 42.57 5.54
N ALA A 14 -9.89 43.39 6.49
CA ALA A 14 -10.10 43.22 7.92
C ALA A 14 -11.43 43.87 8.32
N GLY A 15 -12.22 43.18 9.15
CA GLY A 15 -13.44 43.72 9.77
C GLY A 15 -13.58 43.19 11.18
N SER A 16 -13.19 44.01 12.15
CA SER A 16 -13.33 43.79 13.59
C SER A 16 -14.46 44.66 14.13
N LEU A 17 -15.40 44.11 14.90
CA LEU A 17 -16.19 44.90 15.85
C LEU A 17 -16.63 44.07 17.07
N ALA A 18 -16.43 44.66 18.24
CA ALA A 18 -16.50 44.04 19.55
C ALA A 18 -17.84 44.31 20.28
N LEU A 19 -18.20 43.33 21.12
CA LEU A 19 -18.87 43.31 22.44
C LEU A 19 -20.00 44.30 22.84
N ALA A 20 -21.05 43.64 23.38
CA ALA A 20 -21.83 43.90 24.62
C ALA A 20 -23.20 44.61 24.54
N GLY A 21 -24.25 43.91 25.05
CA GLY A 21 -25.36 44.55 25.77
C GLY A 21 -26.81 44.04 25.54
N CYS A 22 -27.18 42.94 26.20
CA CYS A 22 -28.47 42.48 26.77
C CYS A 22 -29.83 43.20 26.46
N SER A 23 -30.87 42.42 26.09
CA SER A 23 -32.18 42.33 26.79
C SER A 23 -33.19 41.41 26.04
N SER A 24 -33.77 40.43 26.76
CA SER A 24 -35.00 39.58 26.64
C SER A 24 -35.74 39.44 25.28
N ASP A 25 -36.26 38.30 24.83
CA ASP A 25 -36.88 37.14 25.50
C ASP A 25 -37.02 35.95 24.51
N ASP A 26 -37.29 34.76 25.05
CA ASP A 26 -37.91 33.56 24.44
C ASP A 26 -37.09 32.54 23.60
N SER A 27 -37.04 31.32 24.17
CA SER A 27 -37.12 29.98 23.58
C SER A 27 -35.94 29.34 22.81
N ALA A 28 -35.26 28.44 23.55
CA ALA A 28 -34.92 27.05 23.23
C ALA A 28 -34.32 26.70 21.85
N THR A 29 -33.03 26.31 21.81
CA THR A 29 -32.58 24.96 21.37
C THR A 29 -31.06 24.77 21.58
N ASP A 30 -30.69 23.51 21.80
CA ASP A 30 -29.38 22.86 22.00
C ASP A 30 -28.07 23.64 21.75
N THR A 31 -27.22 23.58 22.78
CA THR A 31 -25.80 23.93 22.77
C THR A 31 -25.01 22.93 21.90
N ALA A 32 -24.49 23.41 20.77
CA ALA A 32 -23.27 22.89 20.19
C ALA A 32 -22.08 23.61 20.86
N GLU A 33 -21.19 22.85 21.48
CA GLU A 33 -19.91 23.36 21.97
C GLU A 33 -18.79 22.66 21.21
N GLU A 34 -18.07 23.45 20.42
CA GLU A 34 -16.80 23.12 19.81
C GLU A 34 -15.73 23.18 20.91
N THR A 35 -15.00 22.09 21.15
CA THR A 35 -13.76 22.13 21.91
C THR A 35 -12.63 21.62 21.03
N THR A 36 -11.84 22.59 20.57
CA THR A 36 -10.46 22.44 20.12
C THR A 36 -9.60 21.79 21.18
N ALA A 37 -8.90 20.71 20.84
CA ALA A 37 -7.72 20.25 21.56
C ALA A 37 -6.64 19.84 20.55
N ALA A 38 -5.44 20.35 20.80
CA ALA A 38 -4.28 20.24 19.97
C ALA A 38 -3.86 18.78 19.73
N ALA A 39 -3.56 18.46 18.48
CA ALA A 39 -2.85 17.25 18.11
C ALA A 39 -1.34 17.53 18.23
N GLU A 40 -0.74 16.95 19.26
CA GLU A 40 0.68 16.60 19.26
C GLU A 40 0.86 15.48 20.29
N GLU A 41 0.91 14.24 19.81
CA GLU A 41 1.66 13.19 20.47
C GLU A 41 2.20 12.28 19.36
N THR A 42 3.46 12.55 19.01
CA THR A 42 4.35 11.60 18.33
C THR A 42 4.44 10.35 19.22
N ALA A 43 3.71 9.31 18.85
CA ALA A 43 4.01 7.97 19.31
C ALA A 43 5.27 7.51 18.56
N ASP A 44 6.42 7.78 19.17
CA ASP A 44 7.64 7.03 18.90
C ASP A 44 7.35 5.60 19.37
N ALA A 45 6.88 4.77 18.44
CA ALA A 45 6.81 3.33 18.66
C ALA A 45 8.25 2.85 18.68
N GLU A 46 8.79 2.71 19.89
CA GLU A 46 10.05 2.04 20.15
C GLU A 46 9.85 0.55 19.83
N GLU A 47 9.98 0.24 18.53
CA GLU A 47 9.99 -1.11 17.99
C GLU A 47 11.29 -1.75 18.50
N THR A 48 11.15 -2.63 19.49
CA THR A 48 12.26 -3.30 20.15
C THR A 48 13.04 -4.12 19.14
N ALA A 49 14.17 -3.56 18.69
CA ALA A 49 15.18 -4.29 17.96
C ALA A 49 15.66 -5.46 18.81
N THR A 50 15.66 -6.67 18.24
CA THR A 50 16.12 -7.85 18.94
C THR A 50 17.65 -7.80 19.02
N ASP A 51 18.22 -7.93 20.23
CA ASP A 51 19.67 -7.86 20.45
C ASP A 51 20.38 -9.08 19.81
N THR A 52 20.71 -8.97 18.53
CA THR A 52 21.47 -9.97 17.77
C THR A 52 22.97 -9.79 17.96
N ALA A 53 23.45 -9.76 19.21
CA ALA A 53 24.83 -9.41 19.56
C ALA A 53 25.92 -10.30 18.89
N ASP A 54 25.56 -11.46 18.33
CA ASP A 54 26.46 -12.39 17.64
C ASP A 54 26.13 -12.61 16.14
N CYS A 55 25.20 -11.86 15.56
CA CYS A 55 24.85 -12.01 14.15
C CYS A 55 25.89 -11.30 13.26
N VAL A 56 26.35 -11.99 12.21
CA VAL A 56 27.25 -11.43 11.19
C VAL A 56 26.47 -11.32 9.88
N PRO A 57 26.24 -10.12 9.33
CA PRO A 57 25.46 -9.95 8.12
C PRO A 57 26.17 -10.62 6.95
N ALA A 58 25.42 -11.33 6.11
CA ALA A 58 25.98 -12.01 4.95
C ALA A 58 26.58 -11.03 3.93
N HIS A 59 26.03 -9.81 3.85
CA HIS A 59 26.50 -8.79 2.92
C HIS A 59 27.02 -7.55 3.66
N ALA A 60 28.27 -7.19 3.39
CA ALA A 60 28.87 -6.00 3.95
C ALA A 60 28.30 -4.73 3.30
N GLY A 61 27.89 -3.77 4.12
CA GLY A 61 27.47 -2.44 3.66
C GLY A 61 26.08 -2.40 3.03
N LEU A 62 25.20 -3.36 3.36
CA LEU A 62 23.78 -3.25 3.05
C LEU A 62 23.22 -1.99 3.73
N ALA A 63 22.60 -1.12 2.94
CA ALA A 63 21.91 0.06 3.43
C ALA A 63 20.40 -0.20 3.37
N THR A 64 19.72 0.08 4.46
CA THR A 64 18.26 0.02 4.58
C THR A 64 17.70 1.43 4.81
N VAL A 65 16.41 1.60 4.57
CA VAL A 65 15.68 2.85 4.85
C VAL A 65 15.79 3.20 6.33
N ASP A 66 15.44 2.23 7.19
CA ASP A 66 15.56 2.34 8.64
C ASP A 66 16.69 1.43 9.11
N ALA A 67 17.69 2.00 9.80
CA ALA A 67 18.86 1.24 10.24
C ALA A 67 18.46 0.11 11.20
N GLY A 68 18.91 -1.11 10.90
CA GLY A 68 18.58 -2.32 11.68
C GLY A 68 17.30 -3.03 11.24
N PHE A 69 16.54 -2.47 10.28
CA PHE A 69 15.29 -3.05 9.82
C PHE A 69 15.30 -3.32 8.32
N LEU A 70 14.67 -4.42 7.92
CA LEU A 70 14.12 -4.62 6.59
C LEU A 70 12.68 -4.08 6.60
N THR A 71 12.48 -2.89 6.04
CA THR A 71 11.16 -2.25 5.99
C THR A 71 10.37 -2.78 4.80
N VAL A 72 9.27 -3.48 5.07
CA VAL A 72 8.43 -4.17 4.08
C VAL A 72 7.11 -3.44 3.90
N ALA A 73 6.90 -2.84 2.72
CA ALA A 73 5.56 -2.39 2.31
C ALA A 73 4.69 -3.61 1.98
N ALA A 74 3.64 -3.84 2.77
CA ALA A 74 2.91 -5.09 2.79
C ALA A 74 1.48 -4.93 2.27
N TYR A 75 1.17 -5.64 1.18
CA TYR A 75 -0.20 -5.88 0.72
C TYR A 75 -0.60 -7.32 1.06
N GLU A 76 -1.76 -7.50 1.70
CA GLU A 76 -2.24 -8.84 2.02
C GLU A 76 -2.72 -9.58 0.77
N TYR A 77 -2.13 -10.75 0.55
CA TYR A 77 -2.49 -11.68 -0.52
C TYR A 77 -2.35 -13.14 -0.04
N PRO A 78 -3.24 -13.62 0.85
CA PRO A 78 -3.17 -14.99 1.36
C PRO A 78 -3.37 -16.04 0.24
N PRO A 79 -2.71 -17.21 0.34
CA PRO A 79 -1.86 -17.65 1.43
C PRO A 79 -0.38 -17.23 1.30
N PHE A 80 -0.03 -16.44 0.29
CA PHE A 80 1.36 -16.14 -0.06
C PHE A 80 1.96 -15.02 0.80
N ALA A 81 1.17 -13.98 1.07
CA ALA A 81 1.55 -12.85 1.90
C ALA A 81 0.40 -12.53 2.86
N SER A 82 0.66 -12.64 4.16
CA SER A 82 -0.33 -12.32 5.19
C SER A 82 0.31 -11.48 6.28
N ILE A 83 -0.47 -10.61 6.91
CA ILE A 83 -0.02 -9.81 8.06
C ILE A 83 -0.66 -10.39 9.31
N ASP A 84 0.16 -10.72 10.32
CA ASP A 84 -0.29 -11.21 11.61
C ASP A 84 0.23 -10.28 12.71
N GLY A 85 -0.60 -9.30 13.08
CA GLY A 85 -0.19 -8.20 13.95
C GLY A 85 0.94 -7.38 13.33
N GLU A 86 2.11 -7.41 13.96
CA GLU A 86 3.32 -6.71 13.51
C GLU A 86 4.25 -7.61 12.69
N SER A 87 3.85 -8.87 12.45
CA SER A 87 4.65 -9.86 11.71
C SER A 87 4.07 -10.13 10.32
N ILE A 88 4.92 -10.64 9.42
CA ILE A 88 4.52 -11.17 8.12
C ILE A 88 4.63 -12.69 8.08
N THR A 89 3.65 -13.33 7.46
CA THR A 89 3.55 -14.79 7.30
C THR A 89 3.20 -15.16 5.86
N GLY A 90 3.12 -16.47 5.58
CA GLY A 90 2.97 -17.00 4.22
C GLY A 90 4.33 -17.17 3.53
N ALA A 91 4.30 -17.71 2.31
CA ALA A 91 5.52 -18.04 1.57
C ALA A 91 6.46 -16.83 1.35
N GLU A 92 5.90 -15.65 1.02
CA GLU A 92 6.70 -14.43 0.87
C GLU A 92 7.20 -13.90 2.22
N GLY A 93 6.38 -14.00 3.27
CA GLY A 93 6.76 -13.63 4.63
C GLY A 93 7.93 -14.47 5.16
N GLU A 94 7.90 -15.79 4.95
CA GLU A 94 9.00 -16.70 5.31
C GLU A 94 10.30 -16.33 4.60
N ILE A 95 10.24 -15.99 3.31
CA ILE A 95 11.41 -15.56 2.53
C ILE A 95 11.98 -14.25 3.09
N LEU A 96 11.13 -13.26 3.34
CA LEU A 96 11.56 -11.95 3.84
C LEU A 96 12.12 -12.02 5.26
N ASN A 97 11.51 -12.81 6.14
CA ASN A 97 12.03 -13.09 7.48
C ASN A 97 13.41 -13.77 7.41
N ALA A 98 13.60 -14.72 6.48
CA ALA A 98 14.89 -15.38 6.28
C ALA A 98 15.97 -14.41 5.76
N ILE A 99 15.61 -13.49 4.86
CA ILE A 99 16.51 -12.43 4.39
C ILE A 99 16.89 -11.50 5.53
N ALA A 100 15.92 -11.04 6.33
CA ALA A 100 16.20 -10.16 7.46
C ALA A 100 17.15 -10.83 8.46
N ALA A 101 16.89 -12.09 8.82
CA ALA A 101 17.77 -12.87 9.70
C ALA A 101 19.18 -13.06 9.12
N LEU A 102 19.31 -13.27 7.80
CA LEU A 102 20.60 -13.41 7.12
C LEU A 102 21.45 -12.13 7.20
N GLU A 103 20.79 -10.97 7.23
CA GLU A 103 21.42 -9.65 7.26
C GLU A 103 21.44 -9.01 8.65
N CYS A 104 21.06 -9.75 9.69
CA CYS A 104 20.98 -9.24 11.06
C CYS A 104 20.05 -8.03 11.18
N LEU A 105 18.92 -8.09 10.48
CA LEU A 105 17.87 -7.08 10.50
C LEU A 105 16.63 -7.66 11.16
N ASP A 106 15.87 -6.82 11.85
CA ASP A 106 14.48 -7.10 12.19
C ASP A 106 13.56 -6.75 11.01
N VAL A 107 12.34 -7.30 10.97
CA VAL A 107 11.36 -6.94 9.94
C VAL A 107 10.42 -5.88 10.47
N LYS A 108 10.28 -4.78 9.72
CA LYS A 108 9.32 -3.71 10.01
C LYS A 108 8.23 -3.69 8.95
N VAL A 109 6.99 -3.85 9.36
CA VAL A 109 5.85 -4.02 8.44
C VAL A 109 5.10 -2.71 8.24
N GLN A 110 4.92 -2.31 6.98
CA GLN A 110 4.12 -1.16 6.59
C GLN A 110 2.90 -1.63 5.76
N PRO A 111 1.76 -1.93 6.41
CA PRO A 111 0.56 -2.36 5.70
C PRO A 111 0.03 -1.25 4.78
N GLY A 112 -0.55 -1.63 3.64
CA GLY A 112 -1.20 -0.68 2.75
C GLY A 112 -1.94 -1.31 1.58
N SER A 113 -2.54 -0.46 0.74
CA SER A 113 -3.17 -0.91 -0.50
C SER A 113 -2.13 -1.22 -1.57
N GLY A 114 -2.47 -2.07 -2.54
CA GLY A 114 -1.53 -2.41 -3.61
C GLY A 114 -1.04 -1.21 -4.43
N ALA A 115 -1.86 -0.16 -4.55
CA ALA A 115 -1.48 1.08 -5.21
C ALA A 115 -0.37 1.88 -4.48
N ALA A 116 -0.18 1.63 -3.18
CA ALA A 116 0.81 2.34 -2.35
C ALA A 116 2.21 1.69 -2.36
N MET A 117 2.32 0.45 -2.84
CA MET A 117 3.50 -0.40 -2.64
C MET A 117 4.72 0.06 -3.42
N ILE A 118 4.61 0.18 -4.75
CA ILE A 118 5.69 0.69 -5.60
C ILE A 118 6.07 2.13 -5.23
N PRO A 119 5.11 3.06 -5.00
CA PRO A 119 5.45 4.40 -4.52
C PRO A 119 6.18 4.42 -3.17
N ALA A 120 5.94 3.47 -2.27
CA ALA A 120 6.68 3.37 -1.01
C ALA A 120 8.17 3.08 -1.25
N ILE A 121 8.49 2.20 -2.20
CA ILE A 121 9.88 1.91 -2.59
C ILE A 121 10.52 3.11 -3.29
N GLU A 122 9.84 3.67 -4.29
CA GLU A 122 10.36 4.79 -5.10
C GLU A 122 10.69 6.03 -4.26
N SER A 123 9.89 6.28 -3.22
CA SER A 123 10.08 7.41 -2.30
C SER A 123 11.03 7.11 -1.13
N GLY A 124 11.56 5.89 -1.03
CA GLY A 124 12.47 5.50 0.04
C GLY A 124 11.80 5.37 1.41
N ARG A 125 10.51 5.01 1.46
CA ARG A 125 9.79 4.72 2.71
C ARG A 125 9.85 3.24 3.12
N ALA A 126 10.17 2.35 2.17
CA ALA A 126 10.34 0.93 2.39
C ALA A 126 11.47 0.37 1.52
N ASP A 127 12.12 -0.69 1.99
CA ASP A 127 13.22 -1.38 1.32
C ASP A 127 12.71 -2.34 0.24
N THR A 128 11.59 -3.01 0.52
CA THR A 128 10.99 -4.00 -0.37
C THR A 128 9.48 -4.10 -0.14
N THR A 129 8.80 -4.91 -0.94
CA THR A 129 7.35 -5.14 -0.82
C THR A 129 6.98 -6.61 -0.97
N MET A 130 5.90 -7.02 -0.31
CA MET A 130 5.22 -8.30 -0.50
C MET A 130 3.78 -8.10 -0.99
N GLY A 131 3.20 -9.12 -1.61
CA GLY A 131 1.87 -9.05 -2.21
C GLY A 131 1.79 -9.71 -3.59
N SER A 132 2.68 -10.66 -3.87
CA SER A 132 2.70 -11.49 -5.09
C SER A 132 2.71 -10.66 -6.38
N TRP A 133 3.66 -9.74 -6.47
CA TRP A 133 3.75 -8.79 -7.57
C TRP A 133 4.15 -9.44 -8.89
N TYR A 134 3.27 -9.36 -9.90
CA TYR A 134 3.65 -9.66 -11.28
C TYR A 134 4.85 -8.84 -11.74
N ARG A 135 5.77 -9.50 -12.43
CA ARG A 135 6.94 -8.87 -13.04
C ARG A 135 6.53 -8.28 -14.38
N THR A 136 6.49 -6.95 -14.49
CA THR A 136 6.17 -6.26 -15.74
C THR A 136 7.29 -5.32 -16.15
N ALA A 137 7.39 -5.01 -17.44
CA ALA A 137 8.39 -4.08 -17.97
C ALA A 137 8.20 -2.67 -17.39
N GLU A 138 6.96 -2.29 -17.11
CA GLU A 138 6.60 -1.00 -16.51
C GLU A 138 7.15 -0.89 -15.09
N ARG A 139 6.99 -1.94 -14.27
CA ARG A 139 7.52 -1.97 -12.91
C ARG A 139 9.05 -1.97 -12.88
N ALA A 140 9.68 -2.70 -13.80
CA ALA A 140 11.14 -2.75 -13.93
C ALA A 140 11.79 -1.40 -14.29
N LYS A 141 11.01 -0.42 -14.79
CA LYS A 141 11.49 0.95 -15.02
C LYS A 141 11.58 1.78 -13.74
N ILE A 142 10.89 1.35 -12.67
CA ILE A 142 10.70 2.12 -11.43
C ILE A 142 11.46 1.45 -10.28
N VAL A 143 11.38 0.12 -10.18
CA VAL A 143 11.98 -0.67 -9.09
C VAL A 143 12.80 -1.84 -9.64
N LEU A 144 13.72 -2.35 -8.82
CA LEU A 144 14.38 -3.63 -9.10
C LEU A 144 13.38 -4.78 -8.85
N LEU A 145 13.44 -5.81 -9.69
CA LEU A 145 12.62 -7.00 -9.57
C LEU A 145 13.51 -8.20 -9.26
N SER A 146 13.20 -8.94 -8.20
CA SER A 146 13.87 -10.20 -7.88
C SER A 146 13.62 -11.26 -8.97
N GLU A 147 14.29 -12.40 -8.81
CA GLU A 147 13.79 -13.62 -9.44
C GLU A 147 12.38 -13.94 -8.89
N PRO A 148 11.52 -14.62 -9.68
CA PRO A 148 10.18 -14.97 -9.21
C PRO A 148 10.26 -15.85 -7.97
N VAL A 149 9.62 -15.42 -6.88
CA VAL A 149 9.49 -16.22 -5.65
C VAL A 149 8.22 -17.08 -5.67
N ILE A 150 7.19 -16.64 -6.40
CA ILE A 150 5.99 -17.39 -6.72
C ILE A 150 5.86 -17.49 -8.24
N ILE A 151 5.40 -18.65 -8.73
CA ILE A 151 5.02 -18.86 -10.13
C ILE A 151 3.61 -19.41 -10.12
N ASP A 152 2.67 -18.68 -10.72
CA ASP A 152 1.30 -19.11 -10.96
C ASP A 152 1.05 -19.28 -12.46
N GLN A 153 -0.09 -19.88 -12.78
CA GLN A 153 -0.63 -19.94 -14.13
C GLN A 153 -2.07 -19.46 -14.07
N LEU A 154 -2.58 -18.97 -15.21
CA LEU A 154 -4.01 -18.70 -15.34
C LEU A 154 -4.78 -19.97 -14.95
N THR A 155 -5.69 -19.81 -13.99
CA THR A 155 -6.53 -20.90 -13.52
C THR A 155 -7.98 -20.60 -13.88
N LEU A 156 -8.60 -21.53 -14.58
CA LEU A 156 -10.05 -21.51 -14.83
C LEU A 156 -10.73 -22.37 -13.78
N ILE A 157 -11.76 -21.83 -13.13
CA ILE A 157 -12.60 -22.56 -12.20
C ILE A 157 -14.01 -22.57 -12.80
N SER A 158 -14.49 -23.76 -13.18
CA SER A 158 -15.79 -23.93 -13.81
C SER A 158 -16.56 -25.06 -13.15
N VAL A 159 -17.81 -24.78 -12.77
CA VAL A 159 -18.75 -25.82 -12.31
C VAL A 159 -19.08 -26.84 -13.40
N ASP A 160 -19.11 -26.37 -14.66
CA ASP A 160 -19.41 -27.20 -15.83
C ASP A 160 -18.16 -27.92 -16.40
N GLY A 161 -17.00 -27.78 -15.73
CA GLY A 161 -15.75 -28.41 -16.16
C GLY A 161 -15.07 -27.80 -17.39
N VAL A 162 -15.36 -26.54 -17.73
CA VAL A 162 -14.60 -25.81 -18.76
C VAL A 162 -13.17 -25.58 -18.30
N ASP A 163 -12.21 -26.07 -19.07
CA ASP A 163 -10.77 -26.07 -18.76
C ASP A 163 -9.88 -25.50 -19.87
N THR A 164 -10.49 -24.90 -20.91
CA THR A 164 -9.79 -24.28 -22.04
C THR A 164 -10.33 -22.87 -22.30
N ILE A 165 -9.51 -22.01 -22.92
CA ILE A 165 -9.89 -20.64 -23.27
C ILE A 165 -10.99 -20.65 -24.35
N GLU A 166 -10.87 -21.52 -25.34
CA GLU A 166 -11.87 -21.69 -26.39
C GLU A 166 -13.22 -22.12 -25.83
N GLY A 167 -13.21 -22.92 -24.76
CA GLY A 167 -14.42 -23.36 -24.06
C GLY A 167 -15.17 -22.24 -23.32
N LEU A 168 -14.54 -21.08 -23.13
CA LEU A 168 -15.17 -19.91 -22.51
C LEU A 168 -16.09 -19.15 -23.48
N VAL A 169 -15.92 -19.32 -24.79
CA VAL A 169 -16.70 -18.55 -25.78
C VAL A 169 -18.20 -18.88 -25.66
N GLY A 170 -19.01 -17.84 -25.45
CA GLY A 170 -20.45 -17.96 -25.22
C GLY A 170 -20.83 -18.41 -23.80
N LYS A 171 -19.89 -18.38 -22.85
CA LYS A 171 -20.13 -18.60 -21.41
C LYS A 171 -20.00 -17.28 -20.67
N LYS A 172 -20.78 -17.10 -19.60
CA LYS A 172 -20.58 -16.00 -18.65
C LYS A 172 -19.31 -16.26 -17.84
N VAL A 173 -18.38 -15.31 -17.86
CA VAL A 173 -17.09 -15.38 -17.18
C VAL A 173 -16.98 -14.26 -16.16
N GLY A 174 -16.55 -14.60 -14.95
CA GLY A 174 -16.25 -13.65 -13.89
C GLY A 174 -14.74 -13.53 -13.65
N SER A 175 -14.25 -12.33 -13.39
CA SER A 175 -12.86 -12.10 -12.96
C SER A 175 -12.78 -10.93 -11.98
N THR A 176 -11.72 -10.86 -11.19
CA THR A 176 -11.44 -9.69 -10.34
C THR A 176 -11.01 -8.51 -11.22
N LEU A 177 -11.54 -7.32 -10.93
CA LEU A 177 -11.17 -6.08 -11.58
C LEU A 177 -9.70 -5.74 -11.31
N GLY A 178 -8.95 -5.46 -12.37
CA GLY A 178 -7.52 -5.17 -12.30
C GLY A 178 -6.64 -6.42 -12.34
N PHE A 179 -7.21 -7.60 -12.53
CA PHE A 179 -6.44 -8.82 -12.74
C PHE A 179 -5.75 -8.81 -14.11
N LEU A 180 -4.55 -9.40 -14.18
CA LEU A 180 -3.65 -9.31 -15.34
C LEU A 180 -4.32 -9.70 -16.66
N TRP A 181 -5.22 -10.68 -16.62
CA TRP A 181 -5.87 -11.25 -17.80
C TRP A 181 -7.20 -10.59 -18.17
N ASN A 182 -7.60 -9.48 -17.52
CA ASN A 182 -8.89 -8.86 -17.82
C ASN A 182 -9.01 -8.43 -19.28
N GLU A 183 -7.99 -7.78 -19.85
CA GLU A 183 -7.99 -7.35 -21.26
C GLU A 183 -8.03 -8.56 -22.21
N ASP A 184 -7.24 -9.60 -21.93
CA ASP A 184 -7.25 -10.83 -22.73
C ASP A 184 -8.62 -11.53 -22.67
N LEU A 185 -9.24 -11.60 -21.49
CA LEU A 185 -10.57 -12.17 -21.33
C LEU A 185 -11.64 -11.34 -22.05
N GLU A 186 -11.56 -10.00 -21.99
CA GLU A 186 -12.47 -9.12 -22.72
C GLU A 186 -12.36 -9.35 -24.24
N ASN A 187 -11.14 -9.53 -24.74
CA ASN A 187 -10.91 -9.88 -26.15
C ASN A 187 -11.45 -11.27 -26.54
N VAL A 188 -11.56 -12.22 -25.61
CA VAL A 188 -12.04 -13.59 -25.87
C VAL A 188 -13.57 -13.70 -25.75
N VAL A 189 -14.15 -13.14 -24.69
CA VAL A 189 -15.59 -13.34 -24.36
C VAL A 189 -16.44 -12.07 -24.45
N GLY A 190 -15.85 -10.90 -24.64
CA GLY A 190 -16.55 -9.63 -24.83
C GLY A 190 -17.56 -9.33 -23.71
N ASP A 191 -18.81 -9.06 -24.10
CA ASP A 191 -19.93 -8.72 -23.20
C ASP A 191 -20.30 -9.84 -22.20
N ASP A 192 -19.74 -11.04 -22.35
CA ASP A 192 -19.92 -12.13 -21.40
C ASP A 192 -18.96 -12.05 -20.19
N LEU A 193 -18.00 -11.12 -20.18
CA LEU A 193 -17.13 -10.84 -19.03
C LEU A 193 -17.82 -9.94 -18.01
N SER A 194 -17.72 -10.30 -16.73
CA SER A 194 -18.11 -9.45 -15.60
C SER A 194 -16.92 -9.30 -14.65
N LEU A 195 -16.58 -8.06 -14.31
CA LEU A 195 -15.47 -7.73 -13.41
C LEU A 195 -16.00 -7.35 -12.02
N TYR A 196 -15.34 -7.86 -10.99
CA TYR A 196 -15.74 -7.67 -9.58
C TYR A 196 -14.62 -7.02 -8.77
N GLU A 197 -14.94 -6.07 -7.90
CA GLU A 197 -13.99 -5.58 -6.89
C GLU A 197 -13.80 -6.64 -5.78
N THR A 198 -12.61 -6.68 -5.19
CA THR A 198 -12.28 -7.52 -4.01
C THR A 198 -12.15 -6.68 -2.76
#